data_AF-A0ABD5ZSH5-F1
#
_entry.id   AF-A0ABD5ZSH5-F1
#
_cell.length_a   1.000
_cell.length_b   1.000
_cell.length_c   1.000
_cell.angle_alpha   90.00
_cell.angle_beta   90.00
_cell.angle_gamma   90.00
#
_symmetry.space_group_name_H-M   'P 1'
#
loop_
_entity.id
_entity.type
_entity.pdbx_description
1 polymer ?
#
loop_
_entity_poly.entity_id
_entity_poly.type
_entity_poly.pdbx_seq_one_letter_code
_entity_poly.pdbx_strand_id
1 'polypeptide(L)'
;MFVLPIFVGLLLDAHFVPKILNKVGKGPGNLTLWFGTIVFAVVGILLISWVWASNFLVSMPLVVAVLVCGAAGALWLEKSHSQVTRLALLGVSTKIDKTFTGGEARSALRGEMPIIKVATLADGRTVVIRRGIVPFLARLWGGAAVLNNADRIKSELELTGKSAADKLVFIDEDADVTYEYSPEGFAFELDTRTADGRLDITGILNHLGELAIGGAVGYYLGGPLAAILGAIGVVVFVHTHAVNGVARFTPAQGHFGDAVVTAMQLEKGIDENRQREELLRELRSEIRRSEDVVEEVRNANDESVIGSAHERDIDWPDDELTSERPHAGRRANTSGDG
;
A
#
# COMPACT_ATOMS: atom_id res chain seq x y z
N MET A 1 -25.21 -11.26 39.50
CA MET A 1 -23.82 -11.78 39.53
C MET A 1 -23.27 -11.82 38.09
N PHE A 2 -23.17 -10.67 37.41
CA PHE A 2 -22.81 -10.59 35.97
C PHE A 2 -21.33 -10.23 35.73
N VAL A 3 -20.69 -9.64 36.73
CA VAL A 3 -19.34 -9.08 36.60
C VAL A 3 -18.27 -10.16 36.46
N LEU A 4 -18.43 -11.29 37.16
CA LEU A 4 -17.43 -12.35 37.18
C LEU A 4 -17.26 -13.04 35.81
N PRO A 5 -18.33 -13.49 35.11
CA PRO A 5 -18.20 -14.04 33.75
C PRO A 5 -17.59 -13.06 32.75
N ILE A 6 -17.93 -11.77 32.84
CA ILE A 6 -17.35 -10.73 31.97
C ILE A 6 -15.86 -10.57 32.24
N PHE A 7 -15.47 -10.48 33.51
CA PHE A 7 -14.07 -10.34 33.89
C PHE A 7 -13.23 -11.54 33.44
N VAL A 8 -13.76 -12.75 33.64
CA VAL A 8 -13.12 -13.98 33.16
C VAL A 8 -13.02 -13.97 31.63
N GLY A 9 -14.08 -13.62 30.91
CA GLY A 9 -14.06 -13.55 29.44
C GLY A 9 -13.05 -12.52 28.90
N LEU A 10 -12.96 -11.33 29.50
CA LEU A 10 -11.96 -10.33 29.12
C LEU A 10 -10.52 -10.80 29.37
N LEU A 11 -10.27 -11.55 30.46
CA LEU A 11 -8.96 -12.16 30.70
C LEU A 11 -8.64 -13.25 29.66
N LEU A 12 -9.65 -14.02 29.24
CA LEU A 12 -9.49 -15.00 28.17
C LEU A 12 -9.16 -14.29 26.85
N ASP A 13 -9.88 -13.23 26.48
CA ASP A 13 -9.59 -12.44 25.29
C ASP A 13 -8.16 -11.89 25.32
N ALA A 14 -7.74 -11.32 26.45
CA ALA A 14 -6.37 -10.83 26.65
C ALA A 14 -5.31 -11.92 26.42
N HIS A 15 -5.61 -13.15 26.79
CA HIS A 15 -4.70 -14.27 26.64
C HIS A 15 -4.73 -14.90 25.23
N PHE A 16 -5.91 -15.03 24.62
CA PHE A 16 -6.10 -15.75 23.36
C PHE A 16 -5.95 -14.87 22.12
N VAL A 17 -6.37 -13.60 22.17
CA VAL A 17 -6.27 -12.69 21.02
C VAL A 17 -4.82 -12.58 20.49
N PRO A 18 -3.79 -12.40 21.33
CA PRO A 18 -2.41 -12.37 20.86
C PRO A 18 -1.98 -13.70 20.21
N LYS A 19 -2.39 -14.84 20.77
CA LYS A 19 -2.08 -16.17 20.20
C LYS A 19 -2.75 -16.36 18.83
N ILE A 20 -4.00 -15.93 18.70
CA ILE A 20 -4.74 -15.97 17.44
C ILE A 20 -4.07 -15.08 16.40
N LEU A 21 -3.66 -13.86 16.78
CA LEU A 21 -2.98 -12.94 15.87
C LEU A 21 -1.62 -13.46 15.42
N ASN A 22 -0.86 -14.11 16.31
CA ASN A 22 0.40 -14.75 15.91
C ASN A 22 0.20 -15.89 14.91
N LYS A 23 -0.94 -16.58 14.97
CA LYS A 23 -1.30 -17.65 14.03
C LYS A 23 -1.84 -17.12 12.70
N VAL A 24 -2.67 -16.07 12.75
CA VAL A 24 -3.45 -15.60 11.60
C VAL A 24 -2.80 -14.38 10.92
N GLY A 25 -1.82 -13.75 11.57
CA GLY A 25 -1.15 -12.53 11.14
C GLY A 25 -1.97 -11.28 11.41
N LYS A 26 -3.21 -11.20 10.91
CA LYS A 26 -4.09 -10.02 11.04
C LYS A 26 -5.53 -10.41 11.26
N GLY A 27 -6.24 -9.63 12.08
CA GLY A 27 -7.69 -9.71 12.22
C GLY A 27 -8.45 -9.56 10.88
N PRO A 28 -9.73 -9.94 10.84
CA PRO A 28 -10.54 -9.92 9.62
C PRO A 28 -10.74 -8.52 9.04
N GLY A 29 -10.68 -7.47 9.87
CA GLY A 29 -10.98 -6.09 9.46
C GLY A 29 -12.49 -5.86 9.25
N ASN A 30 -12.95 -4.64 9.50
CA ASN A 30 -14.37 -4.26 9.49
C ASN A 30 -15.22 -5.01 10.53
N LEU A 31 -14.58 -5.67 11.52
CA LEU A 31 -15.28 -6.35 12.62
C LEU A 31 -16.06 -5.35 13.44
N THR A 32 -15.49 -4.17 13.68
CA THR A 32 -16.12 -3.07 14.41
C THR A 32 -17.42 -2.62 13.73
N LEU A 33 -17.48 -2.64 12.40
CA LEU A 33 -18.70 -2.31 11.66
C LEU A 33 -19.75 -3.40 11.85
N TRP A 34 -19.39 -4.67 11.65
CA TRP A 34 -20.31 -5.81 11.85
C TRP A 34 -20.83 -5.91 13.29
N PHE A 35 -19.93 -5.90 14.27
CA PHE A 35 -20.31 -5.92 15.69
C PHE A 35 -21.07 -4.67 16.08
N GLY A 36 -20.70 -3.49 15.57
CA GLY A 36 -21.44 -2.26 15.78
C GLY A 36 -22.88 -2.39 15.30
N THR A 37 -23.10 -2.96 14.11
CA THR A 37 -24.45 -3.21 13.58
C THR A 37 -25.21 -4.23 14.43
N ILE A 38 -24.57 -5.32 14.85
CA ILE A 38 -25.22 -6.34 15.71
C ILE A 38 -25.60 -5.73 17.06
N VAL A 39 -24.68 -5.04 17.71
CA VAL A 39 -24.93 -4.38 19.01
C VAL A 39 -26.04 -3.35 18.86
N PHE A 40 -26.02 -2.53 17.81
CA PHE A 40 -27.07 -1.55 17.55
C PHE A 40 -28.44 -2.21 17.31
N ALA A 41 -28.50 -3.28 16.52
CA ALA A 41 -29.72 -4.03 16.27
C ALA A 41 -30.25 -4.68 17.55
N VAL A 42 -29.38 -5.30 18.35
CA VAL A 42 -29.74 -5.92 19.64
C VAL A 42 -30.26 -4.85 20.60
N VAL A 43 -29.56 -3.72 20.76
CA VAL A 43 -30.01 -2.62 21.62
C VAL A 43 -31.34 -2.06 21.14
N GLY A 44 -31.53 -1.87 19.83
CA GLY A 44 -32.79 -1.41 19.25
C GLY A 44 -33.96 -2.35 19.54
N ILE A 45 -33.75 -3.66 19.37
CA ILE A 45 -34.75 -4.70 19.69
C ILE A 45 -35.06 -4.70 21.20
N LEU A 46 -34.05 -4.58 22.06
CA LEU A 46 -34.23 -4.53 23.51
C LEU A 46 -34.98 -3.27 23.96
N LEU A 47 -34.75 -2.12 23.32
CA LEU A 47 -35.46 -0.88 23.59
C LEU A 47 -36.94 -0.96 23.21
N ILE A 48 -37.24 -1.52 22.03
CA ILE A 48 -38.63 -1.71 21.56
C ILE A 48 -39.35 -2.78 22.40
N SER A 49 -38.62 -3.80 22.84
CA SER A 49 -39.16 -4.97 23.55
C SER A 49 -38.82 -4.94 25.04
N TRP A 50 -38.79 -3.77 25.69
CA TRP A 50 -38.26 -3.58 27.04
C TRP A 50 -38.82 -4.55 28.10
N VAL A 51 -40.12 -4.89 28.01
CA VAL A 51 -40.78 -5.84 28.93
C VAL A 51 -40.27 -7.27 28.77
N TRP A 52 -39.95 -7.69 27.54
CA TRP A 52 -39.39 -9.02 27.26
C TRP A 52 -37.86 -9.02 27.46
N ALA A 53 -37.22 -7.89 27.18
CA ALA A 53 -35.79 -7.67 27.34
C ALA A 53 -35.33 -7.83 28.79
N SER A 54 -36.08 -7.30 29.75
CA SER A 54 -35.76 -7.41 31.17
C SER A 54 -35.79 -8.87 31.64
N ASN A 55 -36.81 -9.63 31.24
CA ASN A 55 -36.90 -11.06 31.52
C ASN A 55 -35.77 -11.85 30.85
N PHE A 56 -35.39 -11.52 29.60
CA PHE A 56 -34.28 -12.14 28.90
C PHE A 56 -32.93 -11.87 29.59
N LEU A 57 -32.66 -10.61 29.96
CA LEU A 57 -31.45 -10.19 30.68
C LEU A 57 -31.29 -10.90 32.03
N VAL A 58 -32.40 -11.10 32.75
CA VAL A 58 -32.41 -11.79 34.05
C VAL A 58 -32.27 -13.30 33.89
N SER A 59 -32.94 -13.90 32.88
CA SER A 59 -32.94 -15.35 32.68
C SER A 59 -31.67 -15.88 32.02
N MET A 60 -30.98 -15.08 31.20
CA MET A 60 -29.81 -15.50 30.44
C MET A 60 -28.59 -14.58 30.66
N PRO A 61 -28.09 -14.48 31.91
CA PRO A 61 -26.98 -13.58 32.24
C PRO A 61 -25.67 -13.89 31.49
N LEU A 62 -25.48 -15.16 31.11
CA LEU A 62 -24.30 -15.60 30.37
C LEU A 62 -24.29 -15.10 28.92
N VAL A 63 -25.44 -14.95 28.26
CA VAL A 63 -25.52 -14.47 26.88
C VAL A 63 -24.97 -13.05 26.76
N VAL A 64 -25.33 -12.20 27.74
CA VAL A 64 -24.85 -10.82 27.82
C VAL A 64 -23.34 -10.78 28.04
N ALA A 65 -22.83 -11.64 28.93
CA ALA A 65 -21.40 -11.72 29.18
C ALA A 65 -20.63 -12.14 27.91
N VAL A 66 -21.13 -13.16 27.19
CA VAL A 66 -20.53 -13.62 25.92
C VAL A 66 -20.56 -12.52 24.86
N LEU A 67 -21.67 -11.77 24.73
CA LEU A 67 -21.76 -10.65 23.79
C LEU A 67 -20.75 -9.54 24.10
N VAL A 68 -20.64 -9.14 25.37
CA VAL A 68 -19.70 -8.09 25.81
C VAL A 68 -18.25 -8.53 25.58
N CYS A 69 -17.89 -9.75 25.97
CA CYS A 69 -16.54 -10.27 25.76
C CYS A 69 -16.25 -10.42 24.26
N GLY A 70 -17.16 -11.03 23.49
CA GLY A 70 -17.01 -11.16 22.05
C GLY A 70 -16.80 -9.81 21.33
N ALA A 71 -17.54 -8.77 21.74
CA ALA A 71 -17.33 -7.42 21.22
C ALA A 71 -15.97 -6.84 21.62
N ALA A 72 -15.55 -7.00 22.87
CA ALA A 72 -14.24 -6.54 23.34
C ALA A 72 -13.08 -7.26 22.65
N GLY A 73 -13.15 -8.59 22.52
CA GLY A 73 -12.19 -9.41 21.77
C GLY A 73 -12.14 -9.04 20.29
N ALA A 74 -13.29 -8.78 19.65
CA ALA A 74 -13.35 -8.30 18.27
C ALA A 74 -12.67 -6.93 18.09
N LEU A 75 -12.91 -5.98 19.00
CA LEU A 75 -12.25 -4.68 19.01
C LEU A 75 -10.74 -4.83 19.21
N TRP A 76 -10.32 -5.73 20.09
CA TRP A 76 -8.89 -5.99 20.33
C TRP A 76 -8.22 -6.61 19.09
N LEU A 77 -8.87 -7.60 18.46
CA LEU A 77 -8.40 -8.20 17.20
C LEU A 77 -8.22 -7.18 16.08
N GLU A 78 -9.06 -6.13 16.04
CA GLU A 78 -8.97 -5.09 15.02
C GLU A 78 -7.92 -4.03 15.34
N LYS A 79 -7.81 -3.62 16.62
CA LYS A 79 -6.88 -2.57 17.05
C LYS A 79 -5.44 -3.06 17.16
N SER A 80 -5.23 -4.36 17.39
CA SER A 80 -3.88 -4.88 17.58
C SER A 80 -3.06 -4.73 16.30
N HIS A 81 -1.95 -4.00 16.41
CA HIS A 81 -1.00 -3.82 15.32
C HIS A 81 -0.34 -5.16 15.02
N SER A 82 -0.63 -5.67 13.84
CA SER A 82 -0.02 -6.86 13.29
C SER A 82 1.19 -6.46 12.44
N GLN A 83 2.21 -7.32 12.39
CA GLN A 83 3.39 -7.18 11.53
C GLN A 83 3.02 -7.41 10.05
N VAL A 84 2.14 -6.57 9.53
CA VAL A 84 1.67 -6.64 8.15
C VAL A 84 2.44 -5.62 7.35
N THR A 85 3.28 -6.10 6.44
CA THR A 85 4.01 -5.28 5.49
C THR A 85 3.15 -5.10 4.25
N ARG A 86 3.07 -3.87 3.75
CA ARG A 86 2.43 -3.57 2.46
C ARG A 86 3.48 -3.57 1.37
N LEU A 87 3.35 -4.50 0.43
CA LEU A 87 4.19 -4.55 -0.76
C LEU A 87 3.44 -3.88 -1.91
N ALA A 88 4.01 -2.84 -2.49
CA ALA A 88 3.64 -2.37 -3.80
C ALA A 88 4.40 -3.20 -4.83
N LEU A 89 3.66 -3.85 -5.72
CA LEU A 89 4.28 -4.58 -6.83
C LEU A 89 4.22 -3.68 -8.05
N LEU A 90 5.35 -3.33 -8.67
CA LEU A 90 5.39 -2.52 -9.88
C LEU A 90 5.64 -3.42 -11.08
N GLY A 91 4.61 -3.64 -11.89
CA GLY A 91 4.69 -4.30 -13.19
C GLY A 91 4.57 -3.28 -14.31
N VAL A 92 5.43 -3.38 -15.32
CA VAL A 92 5.33 -2.58 -16.54
C VAL A 92 5.14 -3.54 -17.70
N SER A 93 3.99 -3.46 -18.37
CA SER A 93 3.76 -4.20 -19.60
C SER A 93 4.39 -3.46 -20.76
N THR A 94 5.35 -4.10 -21.41
CA THR A 94 6.03 -3.60 -22.60
C THR A 94 5.48 -4.28 -23.85
N LYS A 95 5.41 -3.56 -24.96
CA LYS A 95 5.20 -4.16 -26.28
C LYS A 95 6.34 -3.74 -27.18
N ILE A 96 6.82 -4.71 -27.95
CA ILE A 96 7.82 -4.47 -28.99
C ILE A 96 7.12 -3.70 -30.10
N ASP A 97 7.57 -2.46 -30.31
CA ASP A 97 7.14 -1.61 -31.40
C ASP A 97 8.32 -1.31 -32.32
N LYS A 98 8.03 -1.03 -33.59
CA LYS A 98 9.08 -0.70 -34.56
C LYS A 98 9.42 0.78 -34.46
N THR A 99 10.68 1.08 -34.20
CA THR A 99 11.19 2.46 -34.27
C THR A 99 11.15 2.98 -35.70
N PHE A 100 11.11 4.32 -35.84
CA PHE A 100 11.22 5.01 -37.14
C PHE A 100 12.51 4.66 -37.92
N THR A 101 13.55 4.19 -37.22
CA THR A 101 14.83 3.74 -37.80
C THR A 101 14.84 2.24 -38.16
N GLY A 102 13.74 1.52 -37.95
CA GLY A 102 13.60 0.10 -38.28
C GLY A 102 14.12 -0.87 -37.21
N GLY A 103 14.64 -0.37 -36.09
CA GLY A 103 15.01 -1.19 -34.93
C GLY A 103 13.80 -1.52 -34.04
N GLU A 104 13.92 -2.57 -33.23
CA GLU A 104 12.94 -2.89 -32.20
C GLU A 104 13.11 -1.97 -30.99
N ALA A 105 12.06 -1.27 -30.58
CA ALA A 105 12.02 -0.59 -29.28
C ALA A 105 10.86 -1.13 -28.45
N ARG A 106 11.13 -1.33 -27.16
CA ARG A 106 10.07 -1.66 -26.20
C ARG A 106 9.42 -0.37 -25.74
N SER A 107 8.14 -0.20 -26.01
CA SER A 107 7.34 0.91 -25.49
C SER A 107 6.54 0.44 -24.29
N ALA A 108 6.57 1.20 -23.20
CA ALA A 108 5.77 0.92 -22.01
C ALA A 108 4.31 1.29 -22.31
N LEU A 109 3.42 0.30 -22.34
CA LEU A 109 2.00 0.51 -22.64
C LEU A 109 1.19 0.81 -21.39
N ARG A 110 1.51 0.10 -20.29
CA ARG A 110 0.69 0.12 -19.08
C ARG A 110 1.52 -0.26 -17.87
N GLY A 111 1.47 0.60 -16.85
CA GLY A 111 2.02 0.30 -15.52
C GLY A 111 0.90 -0.11 -14.58
N GLU A 112 1.09 -1.22 -13.87
CA GLU A 112 0.19 -1.66 -12.80
C GLU A 112 0.94 -1.69 -11.48
N MET A 113 0.33 -1.11 -10.43
CA MET A 113 0.92 -1.02 -9.10
C MET A 113 0.01 -1.59 -8.02
N PRO A 114 -0.33 -2.90 -8.04
CA PRO A 114 -1.14 -3.49 -6.99
C PRO A 114 -0.41 -3.44 -5.64
N ILE A 115 -1.11 -2.94 -4.62
CA ILE A 115 -0.64 -2.97 -3.22
C ILE A 115 -1.22 -4.19 -2.54
N ILE A 116 -0.35 -5.14 -2.18
CA ILE A 116 -0.71 -6.34 -1.44
C ILE A 116 -0.27 -6.22 0.02
N LYS A 117 -0.97 -6.91 0.91
CA LYS A 117 -0.65 -6.98 2.34
C LYS A 117 -0.10 -8.36 2.63
N VAL A 118 1.13 -8.43 3.13
CA VAL A 118 1.77 -9.69 3.48
C VAL A 118 2.08 -9.72 4.97
N ALA A 119 2.09 -10.91 5.55
CA ALA A 119 2.67 -11.12 6.87
C ALA A 119 3.42 -12.45 6.89
N THR A 120 4.46 -12.50 7.72
CA THR A 120 5.14 -13.75 8.03
C THR A 120 4.44 -14.39 9.23
N LEU A 121 3.95 -15.61 9.05
CA LEU A 121 3.31 -16.37 10.13
C LEU A 121 4.37 -16.94 11.10
N ALA A 122 3.91 -17.41 12.26
CA ALA A 122 4.77 -18.07 13.24
C ALA A 122 5.49 -19.33 12.70
N ASP A 123 5.00 -19.91 11.61
CA ASP A 123 5.62 -21.04 10.90
C ASP A 123 6.70 -20.61 9.88
N GLY A 124 6.98 -19.31 9.77
CA GLY A 124 7.95 -18.73 8.84
C GLY A 124 7.42 -18.52 7.42
N ARG A 125 6.19 -18.92 7.10
CA ARG A 125 5.62 -18.73 5.76
C ARG A 125 5.15 -17.29 5.57
N THR A 126 5.48 -16.69 4.45
CA THR A 126 4.90 -15.41 4.03
C THR A 126 3.55 -15.67 3.37
N VAL A 127 2.49 -15.06 3.90
CA VAL A 127 1.13 -15.20 3.36
C VAL A 127 0.58 -13.85 2.94
N VAL A 128 -0.26 -13.85 1.92
CA VAL A 128 -1.05 -12.67 1.57
C VAL A 128 -2.29 -12.61 2.45
N ILE A 129 -2.54 -11.43 3.02
CA ILE A 129 -3.65 -11.16 3.91
C ILE A 129 -4.73 -10.37 3.18
N ARG A 130 -5.89 -10.98 2.98
CA ARG A 130 -7.12 -10.27 2.65
C ARG A 130 -7.93 -9.92 3.90
N ARG A 131 -8.72 -8.85 3.77
CA ARG A 131 -9.76 -8.49 4.74
C ARG A 131 -10.98 -9.38 4.51
N GLY A 132 -11.70 -9.71 5.58
CA GLY A 132 -12.93 -10.50 5.58
C GLY A 132 -12.96 -11.52 6.71
N ILE A 133 -14.16 -11.88 7.14
CA ILE A 133 -14.38 -12.91 8.17
C ILE A 133 -13.97 -14.27 7.65
N VAL A 134 -14.41 -14.64 6.44
CA VAL A 134 -14.08 -15.93 5.80
C VAL A 134 -12.57 -16.18 5.71
N PRO A 135 -11.73 -15.30 5.12
CA PRO A 135 -10.29 -15.54 5.03
C PRO A 135 -9.59 -15.53 6.39
N PHE A 136 -10.09 -14.76 7.36
CA PHE A 136 -9.57 -14.78 8.74
C PHE A 136 -9.84 -16.13 9.42
N LEU A 137 -11.07 -16.61 9.31
CA LEU A 137 -11.47 -17.90 9.84
C LEU A 137 -10.67 -19.01 9.13
N ALA A 138 -10.57 -19.02 7.80
CA ALA A 138 -9.77 -20.01 7.07
C ALA A 138 -8.34 -20.11 7.64
N ARG A 139 -7.69 -18.97 7.89
CA ARG A 139 -6.37 -18.90 8.54
C ARG A 139 -6.35 -19.39 9.98
N LEU A 140 -7.40 -19.13 10.76
CA LEU A 140 -7.53 -19.67 12.12
C LEU A 140 -7.54 -21.20 12.12
N TRP A 141 -8.19 -21.81 11.12
CA TRP A 141 -8.24 -23.26 10.89
C TRP A 141 -7.07 -23.81 10.05
N GLY A 142 -6.07 -22.98 9.72
CA GLY A 142 -4.82 -23.40 9.08
C GLY A 142 -4.75 -23.23 7.57
N GLY A 143 -5.84 -22.81 6.91
CA GLY A 143 -5.86 -22.45 5.50
C GLY A 143 -5.25 -21.06 5.28
N ALA A 144 -4.21 -20.93 4.46
CA ALA A 144 -3.60 -19.63 4.20
C ALA A 144 -3.23 -19.46 2.73
N ALA A 145 -3.33 -18.22 2.22
CA ALA A 145 -2.83 -17.89 0.90
C ALA A 145 -1.32 -17.67 0.94
N VAL A 146 -0.57 -18.76 0.79
CA VAL A 146 0.89 -18.72 0.80
C VAL A 146 1.40 -17.97 -0.43
N LEU A 147 2.33 -17.05 -0.20
CA LEU A 147 3.00 -16.31 -1.25
C LEU A 147 4.15 -17.14 -1.81
N ASN A 148 3.94 -17.72 -2.98
CA ASN A 148 4.98 -18.44 -3.70
C ASN A 148 6.05 -17.46 -4.18
N ASN A 149 7.32 -17.89 -4.14
CA ASN A 149 8.49 -17.09 -4.51
C ASN A 149 8.83 -15.92 -3.57
N ALA A 150 8.30 -15.89 -2.34
CA ALA A 150 8.68 -14.88 -1.35
C ALA A 150 10.20 -14.84 -1.11
N ASP A 151 10.87 -16.00 -1.08
CA ASP A 151 12.32 -16.09 -0.89
C ASP A 151 13.15 -15.54 -2.08
N ARG A 152 12.52 -15.35 -3.24
CA ARG A 152 13.17 -14.83 -4.45
C ARG A 152 13.15 -13.30 -4.52
N ILE A 153 12.47 -12.63 -3.58
CA ILE A 153 12.41 -11.18 -3.51
C ILE A 153 13.77 -10.67 -3.00
N LYS A 154 14.74 -10.51 -3.89
CA LYS A 154 16.09 -10.00 -3.56
C LYS A 154 16.19 -8.49 -3.65
N SER A 155 15.36 -7.88 -4.49
CA SER A 155 15.32 -6.44 -4.75
C SER A 155 14.06 -5.84 -4.16
N GLU A 156 14.12 -5.49 -2.89
CA GLU A 156 13.10 -4.69 -2.20
C GLU A 156 13.62 -3.27 -2.02
N LEU A 157 12.81 -2.28 -2.41
CA LEU A 157 13.08 -0.89 -2.06
C LEU A 157 12.18 -0.50 -0.89
N GLU A 158 12.78 -0.11 0.23
CA GLU A 158 12.02 0.44 1.36
C GLU A 158 11.49 1.82 0.98
N LEU A 159 10.17 1.99 1.07
CA LEU A 159 9.54 3.27 0.77
C LEU A 159 9.47 4.08 2.07
N THR A 160 10.34 5.08 2.20
CA THR A 160 10.32 6.01 3.33
C THR A 160 9.31 7.14 3.13
N GLY A 161 8.66 7.59 4.20
CA GLY A 161 7.72 8.73 4.19
C GLY A 161 6.25 8.32 4.24
N LYS A 162 5.35 9.22 3.81
CA LYS A 162 3.88 8.98 3.79
C LYS A 162 3.45 8.17 2.55
N SER A 163 4.11 7.05 2.29
CA SER A 163 3.74 6.15 1.19
C SER A 163 2.55 5.27 1.57
N ALA A 164 1.76 4.86 0.57
CA ALA A 164 0.66 3.92 0.76
C ALA A 164 1.15 2.48 1.03
N ALA A 165 2.40 2.17 0.64
CA ALA A 165 3.07 0.89 0.81
C ALA A 165 4.41 1.05 1.54
N ASP A 166 4.84 0.00 2.22
CA ASP A 166 6.05 0.00 3.03
C ASP A 166 7.28 -0.44 2.21
N LYS A 167 7.09 -1.32 1.23
CA LYS A 167 8.14 -1.76 0.30
C LYS A 167 7.64 -1.76 -1.14
N LEU A 168 8.55 -1.55 -2.08
CA LEU A 168 8.35 -1.66 -3.51
C LEU A 168 9.12 -2.87 -4.06
N VAL A 169 8.44 -3.70 -4.83
CA VAL A 169 9.03 -4.85 -5.52
C VAL A 169 8.74 -4.73 -7.00
N PHE A 170 9.77 -4.84 -7.84
CA PHE A 170 9.60 -4.86 -9.29
C PHE A 170 9.20 -6.27 -9.73
N ILE A 171 8.24 -6.34 -10.65
CA ILE A 171 7.81 -7.58 -11.30
C ILE A 171 8.52 -7.70 -12.64
N ASP A 172 8.82 -8.94 -13.02
CA ASP A 172 9.38 -9.27 -14.32
C ASP A 172 8.50 -8.74 -15.46
N GLU A 173 9.11 -8.13 -16.49
CA GLU A 173 8.38 -7.61 -17.64
C GLU A 173 7.74 -8.70 -18.50
N ASP A 174 8.33 -9.90 -18.47
CA ASP A 174 7.85 -11.07 -19.22
C ASP A 174 6.78 -11.87 -18.44
N ALA A 175 6.32 -11.38 -17.28
CA ALA A 175 5.28 -12.05 -16.51
C ALA A 175 3.90 -11.87 -17.16
N ASP A 176 3.22 -12.98 -17.46
CA ASP A 176 1.86 -12.97 -18.03
C ASP A 176 0.84 -12.22 -17.15
N VAL A 177 1.02 -12.27 -15.82
CA VAL A 177 0.15 -11.61 -14.84
C VAL A 177 1.00 -11.01 -13.73
N THR A 178 0.78 -9.73 -13.45
CA THR A 178 1.42 -8.95 -12.36
C THR A 178 1.28 -9.64 -11.00
N TYR A 179 0.08 -10.12 -10.70
CA TYR A 179 -0.25 -10.74 -9.42
C TYR A 179 -1.45 -11.67 -9.57
N GLU A 180 -1.27 -12.94 -9.23
CA GLU A 180 -2.36 -13.91 -9.22
C GLU A 180 -2.68 -14.33 -7.79
N TYR A 181 -3.97 -14.31 -7.48
CA TYR A 181 -4.47 -14.62 -6.15
C TYR A 181 -5.71 -15.49 -6.22
N SER A 182 -5.59 -16.68 -5.65
CA SER A 182 -6.71 -17.54 -5.30
C SER A 182 -7.00 -17.39 -3.80
N PRO A 183 -8.22 -16.98 -3.41
CA PRO A 183 -8.56 -16.72 -2.02
C PRO A 183 -8.54 -17.98 -1.18
N GLU A 184 -8.08 -17.84 0.07
CA GLU A 184 -8.31 -18.84 1.10
C GLU A 184 -9.80 -18.87 1.50
N GLY A 185 -10.29 -20.05 1.89
CA GLY A 185 -11.71 -20.22 2.18
C GLY A 185 -12.02 -21.53 2.86
N PHE A 186 -13.26 -21.95 2.67
CA PHE A 186 -13.81 -23.16 3.27
C PHE A 186 -14.41 -24.01 2.17
N ALA A 187 -14.06 -25.29 2.16
CA ALA A 187 -14.78 -26.29 1.40
C ALA A 187 -15.64 -27.09 2.38
N PHE A 188 -16.85 -27.37 1.93
CA PHE A 188 -17.78 -28.25 2.60
C PHE A 188 -17.81 -29.55 1.81
N GLU A 189 -17.35 -30.62 2.43
CA GLU A 189 -17.37 -31.95 1.83
C GLU A 189 -18.14 -32.87 2.76
N LEU A 190 -19.26 -33.39 2.25
CA LEU A 190 -20.08 -34.35 2.97
C LEU A 190 -19.83 -35.74 2.40
N ASP A 191 -19.01 -36.51 3.09
CA ASP A 191 -18.67 -37.87 2.72
C ASP A 191 -19.88 -38.79 2.94
N THR A 192 -20.73 -38.86 1.93
CA THR A 192 -21.89 -39.77 1.86
C THR A 192 -21.68 -40.90 0.88
N ARG A 193 -20.56 -40.86 0.15
CA ARG A 193 -20.18 -41.85 -0.85
C ARG A 193 -18.74 -42.27 -0.63
N THR A 194 -18.52 -43.57 -0.79
CA THR A 194 -17.19 -44.19 -0.80
C THR A 194 -16.43 -43.76 -2.06
N ALA A 195 -15.11 -43.91 -2.10
CA ALA A 195 -14.28 -43.63 -3.28
C ALA A 195 -14.79 -44.33 -4.57
N ASP A 196 -15.43 -45.50 -4.42
CA ASP A 196 -16.03 -46.26 -5.52
C ASP A 196 -17.44 -45.78 -5.92
N GLY A 197 -17.92 -44.65 -5.39
CA GLY A 197 -19.22 -44.05 -5.67
C GLY A 197 -20.42 -44.73 -4.99
N ARG A 198 -20.21 -45.77 -4.18
CA ARG A 198 -21.26 -46.46 -3.41
C ARG A 198 -21.65 -45.64 -2.18
N LEU A 199 -22.93 -45.68 -1.81
CA LEU A 199 -23.43 -45.01 -0.60
C LEU A 199 -22.74 -45.60 0.64
N ASP A 200 -22.13 -44.72 1.43
CA ASP A 200 -21.53 -45.09 2.71
C ASP A 200 -22.59 -44.98 3.81
N ILE A 201 -23.19 -46.12 4.15
CA ILE A 201 -24.24 -46.21 5.18
C ILE A 201 -23.70 -45.79 6.55
N THR A 202 -22.44 -46.10 6.83
CA THR A 202 -21.76 -45.70 8.06
C THR A 202 -21.55 -44.20 8.13
N GLY A 203 -21.12 -43.57 7.03
CA GLY A 203 -21.04 -42.11 6.91
C GLY A 203 -22.39 -41.44 7.14
N ILE A 204 -23.45 -41.94 6.51
CA ILE A 204 -24.81 -41.42 6.68
C ILE A 204 -25.29 -41.53 8.13
N LEU A 205 -25.04 -42.66 8.81
CA LEU A 205 -25.38 -42.86 10.22
C LEU A 205 -24.64 -41.88 11.13
N ASN A 206 -23.36 -41.61 10.85
CA ASN A 206 -22.57 -40.62 11.59
C ASN A 206 -23.15 -39.22 11.42
N HIS A 207 -23.47 -38.80 10.18
CA HIS A 207 -24.10 -37.50 9.91
C HIS A 207 -25.45 -37.34 10.63
N LEU A 208 -26.26 -38.39 10.69
CA LEU A 208 -27.50 -38.40 11.45
C LEU A 208 -27.27 -38.26 12.96
N GLY A 209 -26.22 -38.91 13.48
CA GLY A 209 -25.78 -38.76 14.87
C GLY A 209 -25.37 -37.32 15.19
N GLU A 210 -24.59 -36.69 14.32
CA GLU A 210 -24.19 -35.29 14.45
C GLU A 210 -25.38 -34.32 14.45
N LEU A 211 -26.34 -34.53 13.53
CA LEU A 211 -27.59 -33.76 13.50
C LEU A 211 -28.36 -33.92 14.82
N ALA A 212 -28.46 -35.15 15.35
CA ALA A 212 -29.15 -35.41 16.60
C ALA A 212 -28.47 -34.74 17.80
N ILE A 213 -27.13 -34.78 17.88
CA ILE A 213 -26.36 -34.12 18.94
C ILE A 213 -26.51 -32.60 18.86
N GLY A 214 -26.27 -32.02 17.69
CA GLY A 214 -26.43 -30.58 17.48
C GLY A 214 -27.86 -30.11 17.75
N GLY A 215 -28.84 -30.91 17.31
CA GLY A 215 -30.26 -30.68 17.56
C GLY A 215 -30.62 -30.69 19.04
N ALA A 216 -30.15 -31.69 19.78
CA ALA A 216 -30.39 -31.79 21.22
C ALA A 216 -29.79 -30.60 21.98
N VAL A 217 -28.52 -30.27 21.71
CA VAL A 217 -27.85 -29.11 22.35
C VAL A 217 -28.58 -27.81 22.02
N GLY A 218 -28.90 -27.58 20.76
CA GLY A 218 -29.66 -26.40 20.33
C GLY A 218 -31.02 -26.31 21.00
N TYR A 219 -31.74 -27.43 21.11
CA TYR A 219 -33.03 -27.50 21.79
C TYR A 219 -32.94 -27.10 23.25
N TYR A 220 -31.95 -27.65 23.98
CA TYR A 220 -31.75 -27.32 25.40
C TYR A 220 -31.39 -25.85 25.62
N LEU A 221 -30.71 -25.22 24.67
CA LEU A 221 -30.27 -23.83 24.79
C LEU A 221 -31.32 -22.80 24.38
N GLY A 222 -32.23 -23.14 23.45
CA GLY A 222 -33.15 -22.16 22.87
C GLY A 222 -34.42 -22.70 22.23
N GLY A 223 -34.77 -23.97 22.47
CA GLY A 223 -36.00 -24.59 21.98
C GLY A 223 -35.94 -25.02 20.50
N PRO A 224 -37.11 -25.23 19.85
CA PRO A 224 -37.18 -25.91 18.56
C PRO A 224 -36.41 -25.25 17.41
N LEU A 225 -36.43 -23.91 17.33
CA LEU A 225 -35.69 -23.19 16.30
C LEU A 225 -34.17 -23.28 16.51
N ALA A 226 -33.72 -23.18 17.77
CA ALA A 226 -32.32 -23.36 18.10
C ALA A 226 -31.85 -24.81 17.88
N ALA A 227 -32.74 -25.81 18.01
CA ALA A 227 -32.46 -27.20 17.66
C ALA A 227 -32.10 -27.35 16.17
N ILE A 228 -32.91 -26.77 15.28
CA ILE A 228 -32.65 -26.82 13.82
C ILE A 228 -31.31 -26.16 13.49
N LEU A 229 -31.07 -24.96 14.04
CA LEU A 229 -29.81 -24.24 13.84
C LEU A 229 -28.60 -24.98 14.43
N GLY A 230 -28.76 -25.61 15.59
CA GLY A 230 -27.73 -26.41 16.24
C GLY A 230 -27.37 -27.66 15.42
N ALA A 231 -28.38 -28.37 14.90
CA ALA A 231 -28.17 -29.54 14.04
C ALA A 231 -27.39 -29.16 12.77
N ILE A 232 -27.86 -28.15 12.04
CA ILE A 232 -27.18 -27.66 10.83
C ILE A 232 -25.78 -27.15 11.18
N GLY A 233 -25.66 -26.37 12.26
CA GLY A 233 -24.41 -25.77 12.70
C GLY A 233 -23.33 -26.80 12.99
N VAL A 234 -23.66 -27.92 13.67
CA VAL A 234 -22.70 -28.99 13.96
C VAL A 234 -22.24 -29.67 12.67
N VAL A 235 -23.17 -30.06 11.80
CA VAL A 235 -22.79 -30.73 10.54
C VAL A 235 -21.91 -29.82 9.69
N VAL A 236 -22.31 -28.55 9.52
CA VAL A 236 -21.50 -27.56 8.80
C VAL A 236 -20.14 -27.42 9.47
N PHE A 237 -20.06 -27.30 10.79
CA PHE A 237 -18.79 -27.12 11.49
C PHE A 237 -17.84 -28.31 11.34
N VAL A 238 -18.34 -29.54 11.44
CA VAL A 238 -17.54 -30.77 11.36
C VAL A 238 -17.03 -30.99 9.93
N HIS A 239 -17.86 -30.72 8.93
CA HIS A 239 -17.58 -31.00 7.52
C HIS A 239 -16.93 -29.85 6.76
N THR A 240 -16.80 -28.69 7.42
CA THR A 240 -16.14 -27.54 6.83
C THR A 240 -14.66 -27.57 7.18
N HIS A 241 -13.81 -27.70 6.17
CA HIS A 241 -12.36 -27.62 6.32
C HIS A 241 -11.79 -26.41 5.60
N ALA A 242 -10.71 -25.86 6.15
CA ALA A 242 -10.05 -24.70 5.57
C ALA A 242 -9.25 -25.11 4.33
N VAL A 243 -9.45 -24.37 3.23
CA VAL A 243 -8.73 -24.57 1.98
C VAL A 243 -7.66 -23.50 1.84
N ASN A 244 -6.47 -23.93 1.42
CA ASN A 244 -5.35 -23.01 1.16
C ASN A 244 -5.63 -22.18 -0.08
N GLY A 245 -5.47 -20.87 0.05
CA GLY A 245 -5.34 -19.99 -1.10
C GLY A 245 -3.94 -20.11 -1.71
N VAL A 246 -3.74 -19.47 -2.85
CA VAL A 246 -2.43 -19.36 -3.49
C VAL A 246 -2.24 -17.93 -3.94
N ALA A 247 -1.10 -17.34 -3.59
CA ALA A 247 -0.67 -16.07 -4.15
C ALA A 247 0.65 -16.28 -4.88
N ARG A 248 0.77 -15.77 -6.12
CA ARG A 248 2.01 -15.83 -6.88
C ARG A 248 2.25 -14.52 -7.63
N PHE A 249 3.52 -14.12 -7.67
CA PHE A 249 4.06 -13.17 -8.63
C PHE A 249 5.48 -13.59 -8.99
N THR A 250 5.98 -13.03 -10.10
CA THR A 250 7.35 -13.28 -10.58
C THR A 250 8.17 -12.02 -10.30
N PRO A 251 9.02 -11.99 -9.26
CA PRO A 251 9.87 -10.83 -9.01
C PRO A 251 10.84 -10.63 -10.18
N ALA A 252 11.08 -9.37 -10.54
CA ALA A 252 12.13 -9.02 -11.48
C ALA A 252 13.49 -9.46 -10.92
N GLN A 253 14.42 -9.80 -11.81
CA GLN A 253 15.77 -10.14 -11.41
C GLN A 253 16.47 -8.93 -10.76
N GLY A 254 17.39 -9.19 -9.83
CA GLY A 254 17.95 -8.18 -8.91
C GLY A 254 18.60 -6.95 -9.56
N HIS A 255 18.91 -6.99 -10.85
CA HIS A 255 19.50 -5.86 -11.59
C HIS A 255 18.47 -4.87 -12.15
N PHE A 256 17.17 -5.17 -12.06
CA PHE A 256 16.14 -4.27 -12.62
C PHE A 256 16.09 -2.93 -11.89
N GLY A 257 16.25 -2.93 -10.56
CA GLY A 257 16.35 -1.68 -9.79
C GLY A 257 17.51 -0.82 -10.24
N ASP A 258 18.69 -1.42 -10.42
CA ASP A 258 19.89 -0.72 -10.90
C ASP A 258 19.70 -0.16 -12.32
N ALA A 259 19.04 -0.93 -13.19
CA ALA A 259 18.72 -0.50 -14.55
C ALA A 259 17.76 0.70 -14.56
N VAL A 260 16.72 0.68 -13.72
CA VAL A 260 15.76 1.79 -13.58
C VAL A 260 16.46 3.04 -13.05
N VAL A 261 17.30 2.92 -12.02
CA VAL A 261 18.07 4.04 -11.47
C VAL A 261 19.03 4.60 -12.52
N THR A 262 19.72 3.73 -13.27
CA THR A 262 20.64 4.13 -14.34
C THR A 262 19.89 4.87 -15.46
N ALA A 263 18.71 4.39 -15.84
CA ALA A 263 17.85 5.05 -16.83
C ALA A 263 17.42 6.46 -16.39
N MET A 264 16.98 6.60 -15.13
CA MET A 264 16.61 7.92 -14.57
C MET A 264 17.80 8.88 -14.51
N GLN A 265 19.00 8.38 -14.18
CA GLN A 265 20.22 9.19 -14.19
C GLN A 265 20.61 9.64 -15.60
N LEU A 266 20.48 8.76 -16.59
CA LEU A 266 20.70 9.08 -18.01
C LEU A 266 19.72 10.15 -18.51
N GLU A 267 18.44 10.01 -18.19
CA GLU A 267 17.40 11.00 -18.55
C GLU A 267 17.71 12.36 -17.93
N LYS A 268 18.04 12.40 -16.64
CA LYS A 268 18.44 13.63 -15.95
C LYS A 268 19.67 14.27 -16.62
N GLY A 269 20.67 13.47 -16.99
CA GLY A 269 21.86 13.96 -17.70
C GLY A 269 21.55 14.51 -19.10
N ILE A 270 20.57 13.94 -19.80
CA ILE A 270 20.10 14.47 -21.09
C ILE A 270 19.42 15.82 -20.89
N ASP A 271 18.56 15.95 -19.88
CA ASP A 271 17.86 17.21 -19.60
C ASP A 271 18.82 18.32 -19.16
N GLU A 272 19.82 18.01 -18.33
CA GLU A 272 20.89 18.94 -17.96
C GLU A 272 21.69 19.40 -19.18
N ASN A 273 22.01 18.47 -20.09
CA ASN A 273 22.72 18.82 -21.33
C ASN A 273 21.87 19.67 -22.28
N ARG A 274 20.56 19.40 -22.39
CA ARG A 274 19.63 20.25 -23.16
C ARG A 274 19.59 21.67 -22.60
N GLN A 275 19.46 21.81 -21.28
CA GLN A 275 19.51 23.12 -20.62
C GLN A 275 20.83 23.85 -20.90
N ARG A 276 21.95 23.11 -20.93
CA ARG A 276 23.26 23.69 -21.25
C ARG A 276 23.35 24.15 -22.72
N GLU A 277 22.80 23.40 -23.66
CA GLU A 277 22.71 23.83 -25.06
C GLU A 277 21.79 25.03 -25.25
N GLU A 278 20.68 25.09 -24.52
CA GLU A 278 19.76 26.24 -24.49
C GLU A 278 20.50 27.50 -24.01
N LEU A 279 21.22 27.41 -22.89
CA LEU A 279 22.05 28.50 -22.35
C LEU A 279 23.15 28.94 -23.32
N LEU A 280 23.80 28.01 -24.04
CA LEU A 280 24.80 28.36 -25.05
C LEU A 280 24.19 29.04 -26.28
N ARG A 281 22.96 28.67 -26.67
CA ARG A 281 22.22 29.38 -27.72
C ARG A 281 21.88 30.79 -27.28
N GLU A 282 21.43 30.97 -26.04
CA GLU A 282 21.09 32.27 -25.46
C GLU A 282 22.33 33.17 -25.38
N LEU A 283 23.46 32.68 -24.84
CA LEU A 283 24.74 33.39 -24.82
C LEU A 283 25.22 33.79 -26.21
N ARG A 284 25.10 32.92 -27.23
CA ARG A 284 25.44 33.31 -28.61
C ARG A 284 24.52 34.39 -29.16
N SER A 285 23.23 34.33 -28.82
CA SER A 285 22.28 35.36 -29.25
C SER A 285 22.57 36.71 -28.59
N GLU A 286 23.04 36.69 -27.35
CA GLU A 286 23.42 37.90 -26.60
C GLU A 286 24.77 38.46 -27.09
N ILE A 287 25.75 37.61 -27.39
CA ILE A 287 27.00 38.03 -28.05
C ILE A 287 26.71 38.67 -29.41
N ARG A 288 25.82 38.07 -30.22
CA ARG A 288 25.42 38.64 -31.51
C ARG A 288 24.71 39.98 -31.34
N ARG A 289 23.80 40.11 -30.38
CA ARG A 289 23.21 41.42 -30.04
C ARG A 289 24.26 42.43 -29.60
N SER A 290 25.26 42.01 -28.83
CA SER A 290 26.34 42.90 -28.40
C SER A 290 27.25 43.29 -29.56
N GLU A 291 27.52 42.39 -30.52
CA GLU A 291 28.24 42.71 -31.76
C GLU A 291 27.43 43.67 -32.63
N ASP A 292 26.13 43.43 -32.83
CA ASP A 292 25.23 44.33 -33.55
C ASP A 292 25.21 45.72 -32.91
N VAL A 293 25.13 45.81 -31.58
CA VAL A 293 25.17 47.08 -30.83
C VAL A 293 26.53 47.76 -30.96
N VAL A 294 27.64 47.02 -30.93
CA VAL A 294 28.98 47.59 -31.13
C VAL A 294 29.16 48.09 -32.56
N GLU A 295 28.64 47.38 -33.55
CA GLU A 295 28.65 47.80 -34.96
C GLU A 295 27.76 49.02 -35.19
N GLU A 296 26.59 49.09 -34.55
CA GLU A 296 25.71 50.26 -34.56
C GLU A 296 26.37 51.47 -33.89
N VAL A 297 27.00 51.29 -32.74
CA VAL A 297 27.78 52.35 -32.07
C VAL A 297 28.96 52.78 -32.93
N ARG A 298 29.65 51.85 -33.59
CA ARG A 298 30.77 52.17 -34.48
C ARG A 298 30.32 52.93 -35.72
N ASN A 299 29.20 52.55 -36.33
CA ASN A 299 28.62 53.28 -37.45
C ASN A 299 28.14 54.68 -37.01
N ALA A 300 27.50 54.80 -35.86
CA ALA A 300 27.10 56.09 -35.30
C ALA A 300 28.32 56.97 -34.93
N ASN A 301 29.41 56.36 -34.44
CA ASN A 301 30.65 57.09 -34.18
C ASN A 301 31.33 57.50 -35.47
N ASP A 302 31.41 56.65 -36.50
CA ASP A 302 31.99 57.00 -37.79
C ASP A 302 31.17 58.11 -38.48
N GLU A 303 29.84 58.10 -38.34
CA GLU A 303 28.96 59.16 -38.85
C GLU A 303 29.11 60.47 -38.06
N SER A 304 29.31 60.40 -36.74
CA SER A 304 29.58 61.59 -35.89
C SER A 304 31.02 62.12 -35.99
N VAL A 305 32.00 61.28 -36.30
CA VAL A 305 33.39 61.65 -36.58
C VAL A 305 33.52 62.28 -37.97
N ILE A 306 32.75 61.80 -38.95
CA ILE A 306 32.65 62.44 -40.27
C ILE A 306 31.90 63.78 -40.17
N GLY A 307 30.88 63.90 -39.31
CA GLY A 307 30.19 65.16 -39.03
C GLY A 307 31.04 66.18 -38.27
N SER A 308 31.79 65.75 -37.26
CA SER A 308 32.63 66.64 -36.45
C SER A 308 33.96 67.03 -37.10
N ALA A 309 34.40 66.31 -38.15
CA ALA A 309 35.53 66.72 -38.99
C ALA A 309 35.18 67.82 -40.01
N HIS A 310 33.89 68.13 -40.22
CA HIS A 310 33.45 69.14 -41.18
C HIS A 310 33.11 70.52 -40.57
N GLU A 311 33.16 70.67 -39.24
CA GLU A 311 32.66 71.88 -38.55
C GLU A 311 33.66 72.51 -37.55
N ARG A 312 34.97 72.27 -37.70
CA ARG A 312 35.99 73.01 -36.94
C ARG A 312 36.96 73.75 -37.86
N ASP A 313 36.51 74.91 -38.31
CA ASP A 313 37.37 76.01 -38.75
C ASP A 313 37.03 77.24 -37.88
N ILE A 314 38.04 77.76 -37.16
CA ILE A 314 38.16 79.12 -36.56
C ILE A 314 37.28 79.33 -35.28
N ASP A 315 37.74 79.83 -34.12
CA ASP A 315 38.65 80.93 -33.82
C ASP A 315 39.30 80.76 -32.42
N TRP A 316 40.48 81.32 -32.23
CA TRP A 316 41.26 81.29 -30.98
C TRP A 316 41.22 82.67 -30.31
N PRO A 317 41.02 82.77 -28.98
CA PRO A 317 41.57 83.89 -28.24
C PRO A 317 42.60 83.41 -27.20
N ASP A 318 43.76 84.05 -27.26
CA ASP A 318 44.85 83.97 -26.31
C ASP A 318 44.48 84.53 -24.93
N ASP A 319 45.32 84.16 -23.96
CA ASP A 319 45.53 84.76 -22.63
C ASP A 319 44.52 84.32 -21.54
N GLU A 320 44.89 83.95 -20.32
CA GLU A 320 46.16 84.03 -19.59
C GLU A 320 46.03 83.14 -18.33
N LEU A 321 47.19 82.60 -17.91
CA LEU A 321 47.63 82.50 -16.50
C LEU A 321 46.91 81.56 -15.50
N THR A 322 47.67 80.51 -15.19
CA THR A 322 48.18 80.17 -13.85
C THR A 322 47.32 79.40 -12.83
N SER A 323 48.01 78.38 -12.29
CA SER A 323 47.95 77.88 -10.90
C SER A 323 46.65 77.11 -10.55
N GLU A 324 46.65 75.90 -10.01
CA GLU A 324 47.51 75.30 -9.00
C GLU A 324 47.48 73.76 -9.13
N ARG A 325 48.65 73.12 -8.96
CA ARG A 325 48.77 71.79 -8.34
C ARG A 325 48.44 71.95 -6.82
N PRO A 326 48.05 70.93 -6.01
CA PRO A 326 48.70 69.62 -6.01
C PRO A 326 47.97 68.38 -5.42
N HIS A 327 48.54 67.22 -5.76
CA HIS A 327 48.85 66.03 -4.94
C HIS A 327 47.95 65.47 -3.80
N ALA A 328 47.80 64.14 -3.91
CA ALA A 328 48.15 63.08 -2.93
C ALA A 328 47.05 62.44 -2.05
N GLY A 329 47.20 61.12 -1.91
CA GLY A 329 46.55 60.27 -0.89
C GLY A 329 46.14 58.92 -1.49
N ARG A 330 47.03 57.92 -1.63
CA ARG A 330 47.58 57.01 -0.60
C ARG A 330 46.54 56.09 0.06
N ARG A 331 46.53 54.84 -0.44
CA ARG A 331 46.45 53.50 0.20
C ARG A 331 45.52 53.22 1.40
N ALA A 332 45.18 51.92 1.44
CA ALA A 332 44.94 51.04 2.61
C ALA A 332 43.53 51.10 3.20
N ASN A 333 42.90 50.07 3.75
CA ASN A 333 43.11 48.62 3.92
C ASN A 333 41.88 48.09 4.71
N THR A 334 41.76 46.77 4.81
CA THR A 334 41.16 45.95 5.89
C THR A 334 39.66 45.67 6.03
N SER A 335 39.44 44.38 6.36
CA SER A 335 38.38 43.73 7.15
C SER A 335 37.04 43.51 6.44
N GLY A 336 36.36 42.38 6.56
CA GLY A 336 36.44 41.27 7.51
C GLY A 336 35.01 40.85 7.88
N ASP A 337 34.82 39.55 8.10
CA ASP A 337 33.66 38.87 8.71
C ASP A 337 32.34 38.71 7.94
N GLY A 338 31.87 37.46 7.99
CA GLY A 338 30.62 36.91 7.46
C GLY A 338 30.70 35.39 7.43
#